data_AF-A0A2T4VD49-F1
#
_entry.id   AF-A0A2T4VD49-F1
#
_cell.length_a   1.000
_cell.length_b   1.000
_cell.length_c   1.000
_cell.angle_alpha   90.00
_cell.angle_beta   90.00
_cell.angle_gamma   90.00
#
_symmetry.space_group_name_H-M   'P 1'
#
loop_
_entity.id
_entity.type
_entity.pdbx_description
1 polymer ?
#
loop_
_entity_poly.entity_id
_entity_poly.type
_entity_poly.pdbx_seq_one_letter_code
_entity_poly.pdbx_strand_id
1 'polypeptide(L)'
;MFTLPPLLVVMLPILAGCSINRYQPGHFRFVTVVEQTEPGAGGWRAACIHAVVINKATFEPFVCKFGVGMPIETEEVGPMSTLLAQRIAADCANGALSRVLASPISPSPGLVCEQFKNTFDEILDRAVLGSRVTTLCDKKTTPTRVDV
;
A
#
# COMPACT_ATOMS: atom_id res chain seq x y z
N MET A 1 -28.34 4.31 55.43
CA MET A 1 -28.59 3.49 54.22
C MET A 1 -27.62 3.95 53.14
N PHE A 2 -26.83 3.02 52.60
CA PHE A 2 -25.64 3.27 51.78
C PHE A 2 -25.97 3.83 50.38
N THR A 3 -25.28 4.90 49.98
CA THR A 3 -25.29 5.45 48.63
C THR A 3 -24.27 4.71 47.76
N LEU A 4 -24.72 4.04 46.69
CA LEU A 4 -23.83 3.44 45.69
C LEU A 4 -23.11 4.54 44.89
N PRO A 5 -21.79 4.40 44.60
CA PRO A 5 -21.08 5.32 43.73
C PRO A 5 -21.42 5.03 42.25
N PRO A 6 -21.36 6.04 41.36
CA PRO A 6 -21.62 5.83 39.94
C PRO A 6 -20.48 5.00 39.34
N LEU A 7 -20.83 3.84 38.79
CA LEU A 7 -19.95 3.03 37.95
C LEU A 7 -19.51 3.87 36.76
N LEU A 8 -18.26 4.33 36.80
CA LEU A 8 -17.57 4.93 35.68
C LEU A 8 -17.38 3.83 34.62
N VAL A 9 -18.29 3.76 33.65
CA VAL A 9 -18.15 2.86 32.51
C VAL A 9 -16.98 3.39 31.69
N VAL A 10 -15.80 2.80 31.89
CA VAL A 10 -14.67 2.97 31.00
C VAL A 10 -15.08 2.33 29.69
N MET A 11 -15.56 3.14 28.74
CA MET A 11 -15.67 2.77 27.34
C MET A 11 -14.25 2.42 26.87
N LEU A 12 -13.85 1.14 27.00
CA LEU A 12 -12.68 0.66 26.30
C LEU A 12 -12.95 0.95 24.82
N PRO A 13 -12.05 1.67 24.12
CA PRO A 13 -12.20 1.84 22.69
C PRO A 13 -12.17 0.44 22.10
N ILE A 14 -13.32 -0.01 21.59
CA ILE A 14 -13.40 -1.20 20.77
C ILE A 14 -12.32 -0.99 19.71
N LEU A 15 -11.40 -1.93 19.57
CA LEU A 15 -10.38 -1.93 18.52
C LEU A 15 -11.08 -2.13 17.17
N ALA A 16 -11.88 -1.14 16.77
CA ALA A 16 -12.56 -1.08 15.50
C ALA A 16 -11.55 -0.59 14.47
N GLY A 17 -11.32 -1.38 13.43
CA GLY A 17 -10.44 -1.02 12.33
C GLY A 17 -9.64 -2.20 11.80
N CYS A 18 -8.86 -1.92 10.77
CA CYS A 18 -7.94 -2.89 10.19
C CYS A 18 -6.50 -2.63 10.62
N SER A 19 -5.66 -3.64 10.48
CA SER A 19 -4.21 -3.56 10.61
C SER A 19 -3.57 -4.05 9.31
N ILE A 20 -2.55 -3.33 8.85
CA ILE A 20 -1.71 -3.70 7.71
C ILE A 20 -0.28 -3.34 8.11
N ASN A 21 0.68 -4.21 7.81
CA ASN A 21 2.07 -3.93 8.16
C ASN A 21 2.66 -2.80 7.31
N ARG A 22 3.76 -2.23 7.82
CA ARG A 22 4.55 -1.24 7.10
C ARG A 22 5.29 -1.89 5.93
N TYR A 23 5.34 -1.19 4.82
CA TYR A 23 6.07 -1.63 3.63
C TYR A 23 7.55 -1.24 3.72
N GLN A 24 8.44 -2.20 3.45
CA GLN A 24 9.86 -1.96 3.29
C GLN A 24 10.22 -1.84 1.80
N PRO A 25 11.28 -1.10 1.42
CA PRO A 25 11.72 -1.03 0.03
C PRO A 25 11.90 -2.40 -0.62
N GLY A 26 12.44 -3.38 0.12
CA GLY A 26 12.64 -4.75 -0.36
C GLY A 26 11.37 -5.54 -0.65
N HIS A 27 10.19 -5.09 -0.19
CA HIS A 27 8.91 -5.70 -0.59
C HIS A 27 8.57 -5.41 -2.06
N PHE A 28 9.07 -4.32 -2.62
CA PHE A 28 8.82 -3.94 -4.01
C PHE A 28 9.88 -4.57 -4.93
N ARG A 29 9.71 -5.86 -5.23
CA ARG A 29 10.58 -6.59 -6.15
C ARG A 29 10.24 -6.25 -7.59
N PHE A 30 10.78 -5.13 -8.07
CA PHE A 30 10.56 -4.66 -9.43
C PHE A 30 11.28 -5.55 -10.45
N VAL A 31 10.56 -5.91 -11.50
CA VAL A 31 11.09 -6.53 -12.72
C VAL A 31 10.71 -5.69 -13.92
N THR A 32 11.57 -5.64 -14.94
CA THR A 32 11.26 -4.95 -16.19
C THR A 32 10.13 -5.68 -16.92
N VAL A 33 9.05 -4.96 -17.20
CA VAL A 33 7.87 -5.47 -17.92
C VAL A 33 7.79 -4.93 -19.34
N VAL A 34 8.26 -3.70 -19.54
CA VAL A 34 8.45 -3.07 -20.85
C VAL A 34 9.90 -2.61 -20.91
N GLU A 35 10.64 -3.09 -21.90
CA GLU A 35 12.03 -2.69 -22.10
C GLU A 35 12.11 -1.23 -22.54
N GLN A 36 13.20 -0.56 -22.15
CA GLN A 36 13.54 0.75 -22.68
C GLN A 36 14.43 0.55 -23.91
N THR A 37 13.95 0.98 -25.08
CA THR A 37 14.66 0.79 -26.35
C THR A 37 15.43 2.03 -26.79
N GLU A 38 15.03 3.21 -26.32
CA GLU A 38 15.65 4.50 -26.65
C GLU A 38 15.77 5.37 -25.37
N PRO A 39 16.76 6.27 -25.28
CA PRO A 39 16.86 7.25 -24.18
C PRO A 39 15.62 8.15 -24.12
N GLY A 40 15.23 8.54 -22.90
CA GLY A 40 14.05 9.35 -22.65
C GLY A 40 12.89 8.57 -22.05
N ALA A 41 11.75 9.25 -21.86
CA ALA A 41 10.58 8.71 -21.16
C ALA A 41 10.11 7.39 -21.79
N GLY A 42 10.34 6.29 -21.07
CA GLY A 42 10.12 4.96 -21.62
C GLY A 42 10.56 3.85 -20.68
N GLY A 43 10.17 2.63 -21.01
CA GLY A 43 10.43 1.45 -20.19
C GLY A 43 9.63 1.45 -18.88
N TRP A 44 9.24 0.25 -18.44
CA TRP A 44 8.44 0.08 -17.24
C TRP A 44 8.93 -1.09 -16.43
N ARG A 45 8.89 -0.91 -15.11
CA ARG A 45 9.08 -1.98 -14.14
C ARG A 45 7.81 -2.18 -13.33
N ALA A 46 7.55 -3.41 -12.92
CA ALA A 46 6.40 -3.74 -12.08
C ALA A 46 6.80 -4.61 -10.90
N ALA A 47 6.07 -4.47 -9.79
CA ALA A 47 6.13 -5.35 -8.62
C ALA A 47 4.72 -5.83 -8.27
N CYS A 48 4.62 -7.02 -7.67
CA CYS A 48 3.35 -7.59 -7.20
C CYS A 48 3.37 -7.76 -5.69
N ILE A 49 2.34 -7.22 -5.02
CA ILE A 49 2.24 -7.22 -3.56
C ILE A 49 0.99 -7.96 -3.13
N HIS A 50 1.16 -8.88 -2.19
CA HIS A 50 0.09 -9.56 -1.46
C HIS A 50 0.18 -9.16 0.02
N ALA A 51 -0.51 -8.08 0.39
CA ALA A 51 -0.52 -7.57 1.75
C ALA A 51 -1.66 -8.20 2.56
N VAL A 52 -1.36 -8.63 3.79
CA VAL A 52 -2.37 -9.13 4.71
C VAL A 52 -3.00 -7.95 5.45
N VAL A 53 -4.33 -7.90 5.43
CA VAL A 53 -5.16 -6.94 6.16
C VAL A 53 -5.93 -7.73 7.20
N ILE A 54 -5.74 -7.42 8.48
CA ILE A 54 -6.46 -8.08 9.57
C ILE A 54 -7.51 -7.13 10.12
N ASN A 55 -8.77 -7.57 10.17
CA ASN A 55 -9.79 -6.87 10.96
C ASN A 55 -9.49 -7.09 12.45
N LYS A 56 -9.32 -6.01 13.23
CA LYS A 56 -8.96 -6.12 14.65
C LYS A 56 -10.08 -6.65 15.54
N ALA A 57 -11.33 -6.63 15.06
CA ALA A 57 -12.49 -7.16 15.77
C ALA A 57 -12.71 -8.65 15.50
N THR A 58 -12.58 -9.10 14.25
CA THR A 58 -12.81 -10.52 13.88
C THR A 58 -11.54 -11.36 13.82
N PHE A 59 -10.36 -10.73 13.77
CA PHE A 59 -9.06 -11.37 13.54
C PHE A 59 -8.95 -12.15 12.23
N GLU A 60 -9.92 -11.97 11.32
CA GLU A 60 -9.91 -12.66 10.02
C GLU A 60 -8.91 -11.97 9.07
N PRO A 61 -8.01 -12.74 8.43
CA PRO A 61 -7.07 -12.22 7.46
C PRO A 61 -7.73 -12.08 6.08
N PHE A 62 -7.50 -10.93 5.46
CA PHE A 62 -7.84 -10.66 4.06
C PHE A 62 -6.57 -10.37 3.28
N VAL A 63 -6.38 -11.00 2.12
CA VAL A 63 -5.21 -10.76 1.27
C VAL A 63 -5.52 -9.67 0.25
N CYS A 64 -5.02 -8.46 0.48
CA CYS A 64 -5.05 -7.36 -0.45
C CYS A 64 -3.97 -7.55 -1.54
N LYS A 65 -4.40 -7.74 -2.79
CA LYS A 65 -3.52 -7.95 -3.93
C LYS A 65 -3.51 -6.72 -4.83
N PHE A 66 -2.32 -6.29 -5.25
CA PHE A 66 -2.15 -5.19 -6.19
C PHE A 66 -0.80 -5.24 -6.89
N GLY A 67 -0.76 -4.68 -8.09
CA GLY A 67 0.47 -4.39 -8.83
C GLY A 67 0.92 -2.96 -8.61
N VAL A 68 2.22 -2.72 -8.69
CA VAL A 68 2.83 -1.38 -8.66
C VAL A 68 3.70 -1.25 -9.90
N GLY A 69 3.38 -0.31 -10.77
CA GLY A 69 4.14 0.03 -11.96
C GLY A 69 4.89 1.33 -11.75
N MET A 70 6.17 1.35 -12.15
CA MET A 70 6.98 2.56 -12.18
C MET A 70 7.69 2.70 -13.53
N PRO A 71 7.85 3.93 -14.04
CA PRO A 71 8.69 4.18 -15.21
C PRO A 71 10.16 3.84 -14.91
N ILE A 72 10.90 3.46 -15.94
CA ILE A 72 12.36 3.26 -15.83
C ILE A 72 13.09 4.60 -15.83
N GLU A 73 12.59 5.53 -16.64
CA GLU A 73 13.10 6.88 -16.80
C GLU A 73 11.92 7.86 -16.87
N THR A 74 12.08 9.01 -16.23
CA THR A 74 11.11 10.12 -16.30
C THR A 74 11.83 11.38 -16.75
N GLU A 75 11.13 12.34 -17.36
CA GLU A 75 11.73 13.60 -17.79
C GLU A 75 12.31 14.41 -16.62
N GLU A 76 11.66 14.39 -15.46
CA GLU A 76 12.06 15.18 -14.29
C GLU A 76 13.27 14.59 -13.54
N VAL A 77 13.31 13.27 -13.37
CA VAL A 77 14.32 12.58 -12.55
C VAL A 77 15.42 11.94 -13.41
N GLY A 78 15.18 11.78 -14.71
CA GLY A 78 16.03 10.97 -15.60
C GLY A 78 15.93 9.48 -15.26
N PRO A 79 16.97 8.69 -15.58
CA PRO A 79 17.02 7.26 -15.29
C PRO A 79 16.89 6.97 -13.80
N MET A 80 15.85 6.23 -13.42
CA MET A 80 15.58 5.91 -12.03
C MET A 80 16.18 4.56 -11.67
N SER A 81 17.06 4.50 -10.67
CA SER A 81 17.58 3.22 -10.18
C SER A 81 16.46 2.38 -9.52
N THR A 82 16.61 1.05 -9.54
CA THR A 82 15.66 0.15 -8.88
C THR A 82 15.57 0.43 -7.38
N LEU A 83 16.69 0.72 -6.72
CA LEU A 83 16.72 1.04 -5.29
C LEU A 83 15.95 2.33 -4.98
N LEU A 84 16.05 3.34 -5.84
CA LEU A 84 15.29 4.58 -5.69
C LEU A 84 13.79 4.32 -5.87
N ALA A 85 13.40 3.58 -6.91
CA ALA A 85 12.01 3.19 -7.14
C ALA A 85 11.41 2.42 -5.96
N GLN A 86 12.16 1.47 -5.39
CA GLN A 86 11.76 0.71 -4.20
C GLN A 86 11.51 1.61 -3.00
N ARG A 87 12.41 2.57 -2.76
CA ARG A 87 12.28 3.52 -1.66
C ARG A 87 11.06 4.40 -1.82
N ILE A 88 10.87 5.00 -3.00
CA ILE A 88 9.73 5.87 -3.31
C ILE A 88 8.42 5.10 -3.13
N ALA A 89 8.32 3.88 -3.68
CA ALA A 89 7.13 3.05 -3.57
C ALA A 89 6.80 2.72 -2.10
N ALA A 90 7.80 2.36 -1.30
CA ALA A 90 7.62 2.07 0.12
C ALA A 90 7.19 3.30 0.92
N ASP A 91 7.83 4.45 0.70
CA ASP A 91 7.51 5.69 1.40
C ASP A 91 6.09 6.16 1.05
N CYS A 92 5.70 6.10 -0.23
CA CYS A 92 4.36 6.43 -0.70
C CYS A 92 3.30 5.47 -0.15
N ALA A 93 3.56 4.15 -0.17
CA ALA A 93 2.65 3.14 0.38
C ALA A 93 2.44 3.35 1.88
N ASN A 94 3.50 3.66 2.63
CA ASN A 94 3.40 3.95 4.06
C ASN A 94 2.66 5.27 4.34
N GLY A 95 2.83 6.27 3.47
CA GLY A 95 2.05 7.50 3.50
C GLY A 95 0.56 7.25 3.28
N ALA A 96 0.21 6.43 2.29
CA ALA A 96 -1.17 6.01 2.03
C ALA A 96 -1.75 5.22 3.20
N LEU A 97 -0.98 4.27 3.74
CA LEU A 97 -1.37 3.46 4.89
C LEU A 97 -1.71 4.33 6.10
N SER A 98 -0.86 5.31 6.42
CA SER A 98 -1.10 6.25 7.52
C SER A 98 -2.42 7.01 7.34
N ARG A 99 -2.72 7.48 6.13
CA ARG A 99 -3.96 8.20 5.83
C ARG A 99 -5.21 7.32 5.97
N VAL A 100 -5.16 6.11 5.40
CA VAL A 100 -6.32 5.20 5.41
C VAL A 100 -6.60 4.65 6.81
N LEU A 101 -5.56 4.30 7.58
CA LEU A 101 -5.76 3.78 8.93
C LEU A 101 -6.17 4.86 9.93
N ALA A 102 -5.82 6.13 9.70
CA ALA A 102 -6.27 7.23 10.54
C ALA A 102 -7.77 7.53 10.42
N SER A 103 -8.37 7.28 9.25
CA SER A 103 -9.79 7.50 9.00
C SER A 103 -10.33 6.52 7.94
N PRO A 104 -10.52 5.24 8.31
CA PRO A 104 -11.04 4.25 7.37
C PRO A 104 -12.52 4.53 7.11
N ILE A 105 -12.94 4.44 5.84
CA ILE A 105 -14.35 4.61 5.43
C ILE A 105 -15.21 3.46 5.99
N SER A 106 -14.61 2.29 6.18
CA SER A 106 -15.28 1.07 6.64
C SER A 106 -14.33 0.19 7.44
N PRO A 107 -14.82 -0.58 8.43
CA PRO A 107 -14.01 -1.60 9.09
C PRO A 107 -13.78 -2.85 8.23
N SER A 108 -14.36 -2.95 7.02
CA SER A 108 -14.19 -4.13 6.17
C SER A 108 -12.80 -4.16 5.54
N PRO A 109 -12.04 -5.27 5.66
CA PRO A 109 -10.71 -5.38 5.08
C PRO A 109 -10.64 -5.17 3.56
N GLY A 110 -11.69 -5.58 2.85
CA GLY A 110 -11.82 -5.40 1.40
C GLY A 110 -11.90 -3.92 1.01
N LEU A 111 -12.77 -3.14 1.66
CA LEU A 111 -12.88 -1.70 1.38
C LEU A 111 -11.64 -0.94 1.85
N VAL A 112 -11.01 -1.33 2.97
CA VAL A 112 -9.74 -0.75 3.40
C VAL A 112 -8.64 -1.00 2.35
N CYS A 113 -8.59 -2.20 1.77
CA CYS A 113 -7.68 -2.51 0.67
C CYS A 113 -7.94 -1.63 -0.57
N GLU A 114 -9.20 -1.41 -0.95
CA GLU A 114 -9.54 -0.52 -2.07
C GLU A 114 -9.18 0.94 -1.79
N GLN A 115 -9.53 1.45 -0.62
CA GLN A 115 -9.18 2.80 -0.20
C GLN A 115 -7.64 2.98 -0.19
N PHE A 116 -6.92 2.00 0.34
CA PHE A 116 -5.45 1.98 0.33
C PHE A 116 -4.89 2.03 -1.09
N LYS A 117 -5.37 1.19 -2.01
CA LYS A 117 -4.89 1.17 -3.40
C LYS A 117 -5.10 2.53 -4.07
N ASN A 118 -6.28 3.14 -3.92
CA ASN A 118 -6.59 4.43 -4.52
C ASN A 118 -5.72 5.55 -3.93
N THR A 119 -5.61 5.62 -2.61
CA THR A 119 -4.75 6.62 -1.95
C THR A 119 -3.26 6.41 -2.29
N PHE A 120 -2.82 5.16 -2.43
CA PHE A 120 -1.45 4.86 -2.83
C PHE A 120 -1.19 5.28 -4.28
N ASP A 121 -2.12 5.01 -5.19
CA ASP A 121 -2.05 5.45 -6.59
C ASP A 121 -1.87 6.97 -6.69
N GLU A 122 -2.75 7.73 -6.02
CA GLU A 122 -2.71 9.20 -6.03
C GLU A 122 -1.41 9.78 -5.46
N ILE A 123 -0.87 9.17 -4.40
CA ILE A 123 0.38 9.62 -3.78
C ILE A 123 1.57 9.26 -4.66
N LEU A 124 1.57 8.05 -5.24
CA LEU A 124 2.67 7.56 -6.06
C LEU A 124 2.75 8.35 -7.38
N ASP A 125 1.62 8.60 -8.05
CA ASP A 125 1.58 9.37 -9.30
C ASP A 125 2.09 10.81 -9.09
N ARG A 126 1.75 11.43 -7.95
CA ARG A 126 2.29 12.74 -7.58
C ARG A 126 3.80 12.71 -7.32
N ALA A 127 4.33 11.59 -6.83
CA ALA A 127 5.76 11.45 -6.55
C ALA A 127 6.57 11.07 -7.80
N VAL A 128 5.96 10.31 -8.71
CA VAL A 128 6.57 9.82 -9.95
C VAL A 128 5.47 9.79 -11.01
N LEU A 129 5.49 10.81 -11.89
CA LEU A 129 4.50 10.93 -12.95
C LEU A 129 4.47 9.66 -13.83
N GLY A 130 3.26 9.16 -14.07
CA GLY A 130 3.04 7.97 -14.86
C GLY A 130 3.28 6.66 -14.10
N SER A 131 3.60 6.70 -12.81
CA SER A 131 3.50 5.50 -11.97
C SER A 131 2.03 5.10 -11.79
N ARG A 132 1.77 3.85 -11.40
CA ARG A 132 0.41 3.33 -11.24
C ARG A 132 0.31 2.19 -10.24
N VAL A 133 -0.81 2.11 -9.56
CA VAL A 133 -1.23 0.98 -8.73
C VAL A 133 -2.39 0.28 -9.42
N THR A 134 -2.23 -0.99 -9.73
CA THR A 134 -3.22 -1.79 -10.47
C THR A 134 -3.86 -2.85 -9.58
N THR A 135 -5.10 -3.21 -9.87
CA THR A 135 -5.80 -4.30 -9.17
C THR A 135 -5.22 -5.67 -9.49
N LEU A 136 -4.58 -5.81 -10.66
CA LEU A 136 -3.96 -7.05 -11.13
C LEU A 136 -2.44 -6.88 -11.21
N CYS A 137 -1.73 -7.94 -10.83
CA CYS A 137 -0.27 -8.02 -11.00
C CYS A 137 0.09 -8.34 -12.46
N ASP A 138 1.23 -7.82 -12.92
CA ASP A 138 1.78 -8.19 -14.22
C ASP A 138 2.23 -9.67 -14.21
N LYS A 139 2.02 -10.38 -15.33
CA LYS A 139 2.35 -11.81 -15.45
C LYS A 139 3.84 -12.13 -15.26
N LYS A 140 4.73 -11.16 -15.50
CA LYS A 140 6.18 -11.32 -15.31
C LYS A 140 6.62 -11.17 -13.85
N THR A 141 5.74 -10.68 -12.97
CA THR A 141 6.08 -10.41 -11.56
C THR A 141 5.84 -11.62 -10.66
N THR A 142 6.70 -11.78 -9.65
CA THR A 142 6.49 -12.76 -8.58
C THR A 142 5.84 -12.06 -7.38
N PRO A 143 4.73 -12.60 -6.83
CA PRO A 143 4.10 -12.00 -5.66
C PRO A 143 5.03 -11.94 -4.44
N THR A 144 5.11 -10.77 -3.83
CA THR A 144 5.80 -10.57 -2.55
C THR A 144 4.76 -10.42 -1.45
N ARG A 145 4.85 -11.27 -0.42
CA ARG A 145 3.92 -11.28 0.70
C ARG A 145 4.36 -10.30 1.77
N VAL A 146 3.39 -9.56 2.32
CA VAL A 146 3.58 -8.62 3.45
C VAL A 146 2.61 -9.02 4.54
N ASP A 147 3.11 -9.70 5.57
CA ASP A 147 2.32 -10.17 6.71
C ASP A 147 2.27 -9.11 7.82
N VAL A 148 1.21 -9.13 8.65
CA VAL A 148 0.94 -8.17 9.75
C VAL A 148 1.82 -8.42 10.96
#